data_AF-A0A9P5Y7S1-F1
#
_entry.id   AF-A0A9P5Y7S1-F1
#
_cell.length_a   1.000
_cell.length_b   1.000
_cell.length_c   1.000
_cell.angle_alpha   90.00
_cell.angle_beta   90.00
_cell.angle_gamma   90.00
#
_symmetry.space_group_name_H-M   'P 1'
#
loop_
_entity.id
_entity.type
_entity.pdbx_description
1 polymer ?
#
loop_
_entity_poly.entity_id
_entity_poly.type
_entity_poly.pdbx_seq_one_letter_code
_entity_poly.pdbx_strand_id
1 'polypeptide(L)'
;PANQCKALELLLNASSTDATFNSQARNPPPRCHPNTRKDLLDYIYKWVETGEEKILFLDGPAGAGKTALAQTVAESYSKKKRLLASYFFLQGSPSQNTIEPLIPTITYQITSYSSQNQKKIKNKIKHDPSLLTKSPNVQVDELILK
;
A
#
# COMPACT_ATOMS: atom_id res chain seq x y z
N PRO A 1 -5.81 -13.05 25.34
CA PRO A 1 -4.57 -12.27 25.11
C PRO A 1 -3.62 -12.93 24.09
N ALA A 2 -3.19 -14.18 24.29
CA ALA A 2 -2.26 -14.88 23.39
C ALA A 2 -2.76 -15.09 21.94
N ASN A 3 -4.05 -15.43 21.76
CA ASN A 3 -4.65 -15.60 20.43
C ASN A 3 -4.87 -14.29 19.64
N GLN A 4 -4.64 -13.11 20.23
CA GLN A 4 -4.73 -11.84 19.52
C GLN A 4 -3.45 -11.46 18.77
N CYS A 5 -2.27 -11.96 19.18
CA CYS A 5 -1.01 -11.69 18.47
C CYS A 5 -0.88 -12.50 17.18
N LYS A 6 -1.29 -13.78 17.19
CA LYS A 6 -1.07 -14.72 16.07
C LYS A 6 -1.65 -14.25 14.73
N ALA A 7 -2.81 -13.60 14.71
CA ALA A 7 -3.45 -13.18 13.46
C ALA A 7 -2.72 -12.02 12.76
N LEU A 8 -2.20 -11.05 13.53
CA LEU A 8 -1.42 -9.95 12.97
C LEU A 8 -0.03 -10.43 12.54
N GLU A 9 0.56 -11.37 13.27
CA GLU A 9 1.81 -12.01 12.91
C GLU A 9 1.69 -12.79 11.59
N LEU A 10 0.63 -13.59 11.42
CA LEU A 10 0.35 -14.28 10.16
C LEU A 10 0.20 -13.29 8.99
N LEU A 11 -0.54 -12.20 9.22
CA LEU A 11 -0.73 -11.15 8.21
C LEU A 11 0.59 -10.46 7.85
N LEU A 12 1.42 -10.15 8.85
CA LEU A 12 2.74 -9.56 8.65
C LEU A 12 3.66 -10.49 7.86
N ASN A 13 3.68 -11.78 8.18
CA ASN A 13 4.49 -12.79 7.47
C ASN A 13 4.06 -12.98 6.01
N ALA A 14 2.78 -12.75 5.69
CA ALA A 14 2.27 -12.76 4.33
C ALA A 14 2.48 -11.43 3.58
N SER A 15 2.96 -10.39 4.26
CA SER A 15 3.13 -9.04 3.70
C SER A 15 4.56 -8.79 3.23
N SER A 16 4.71 -7.90 2.26
CA SER A 16 5.99 -7.32 1.83
C SER A 16 6.07 -5.89 2.35
N THR A 17 6.47 -5.72 3.61
CA THR A 17 6.59 -4.40 4.24
C THR A 17 7.64 -3.53 3.55
N ASP A 18 8.62 -4.14 2.88
CA ASP A 18 9.63 -3.43 2.07
C ASP A 18 9.01 -2.66 0.89
N ALA A 19 7.85 -3.07 0.39
CA ALA A 19 7.14 -2.38 -0.69
C ALA A 19 6.40 -1.10 -0.23
N THR A 20 6.29 -0.85 1.08
CA THR A 20 5.58 0.32 1.62
C THR A 20 6.40 1.60 1.46
N PHE A 21 5.76 2.76 1.26
CA PHE A 21 6.45 4.03 0.95
C PHE A 21 7.48 4.46 2.00
N ASN A 22 7.30 4.04 3.26
CA ASN A 22 8.10 4.39 4.42
C ASN A 22 8.96 3.23 4.95
N SER A 23 9.19 2.20 4.13
CA SER A 23 10.04 1.07 4.50
C SER A 23 11.52 1.44 4.55
N GLN A 24 12.30 0.69 5.34
CA GLN A 24 13.75 0.83 5.38
C GLN A 24 14.40 0.49 4.03
N ALA A 25 13.85 -0.49 3.30
CA ALA A 25 14.33 -0.87 1.96
C ALA A 25 14.23 0.26 0.94
N ARG A 26 13.42 1.29 1.21
CA ARG A 26 13.26 2.49 0.38
C ARG A 26 13.98 3.70 0.95
N ASN A 27 14.89 3.56 1.92
CA ASN A 27 15.61 4.70 2.49
C ASN A 27 17.03 4.83 1.87
N PRO A 28 17.41 5.98 1.28
CA PRO A 28 16.59 7.18 1.08
C PRO A 28 15.55 6.99 -0.04
N PRO A 29 14.35 7.59 0.10
CA PRO A 29 13.29 7.41 -0.89
C PRO A 29 13.63 8.11 -2.21
N PRO A 30 13.14 7.60 -3.36
CA PRO A 30 13.23 8.33 -4.62
C PRO A 30 12.53 9.68 -4.49
N ARG A 31 13.25 10.78 -4.76
CA ARG A 31 12.72 12.14 -4.60
C ARG A 31 12.69 12.88 -5.93
N CYS A 32 11.64 13.68 -6.13
CA CYS A 32 11.67 14.70 -7.18
C CYS A 32 12.69 15.77 -6.81
N HIS A 33 13.39 16.32 -7.81
CA HIS A 33 14.25 17.48 -7.57
C HIS A 33 13.41 18.64 -7.03
N PRO A 34 13.91 19.41 -6.05
CA PRO A 34 13.20 20.54 -5.51
C PRO A 34 12.70 21.47 -6.61
N ASN A 35 11.47 21.95 -6.46
CA ASN A 35 10.82 22.87 -7.40
C ASN A 35 10.56 22.32 -8.82
N THR A 36 10.75 21.03 -9.07
CA THR A 36 10.37 20.41 -10.36
C THR A 36 9.01 19.72 -10.26
N ARG A 37 8.32 19.53 -11.40
CA ARG A 37 7.06 18.77 -11.51
C ARG A 37 5.89 19.31 -10.67
N LYS A 38 5.91 20.60 -10.34
CA LYS A 38 4.82 21.24 -9.57
C LYS A 38 3.48 21.08 -10.27
N ASP A 39 3.43 21.41 -11.56
CA ASP A 39 2.19 21.32 -12.35
C ASP A 39 1.61 19.90 -12.37
N LEU A 40 2.47 18.88 -12.48
CA LEU A 40 2.04 17.49 -12.47
C LEU A 40 1.61 17.03 -11.07
N LEU A 41 2.28 17.48 -10.00
CA LEU A 41 1.83 17.23 -8.63
C LEU A 41 0.48 17.89 -8.37
N ASP A 42 0.29 19.15 -8.80
CA ASP A 42 -0.95 19.89 -8.63
C ASP A 42 -2.09 19.23 -9.39
N TYR A 43 -1.82 18.73 -10.59
CA TYR A 43 -2.75 17.87 -11.34
C TYR A 43 -3.14 16.61 -10.54
N ILE A 44 -2.17 15.86 -10.02
CA ILE A 44 -2.45 14.65 -9.21
C ILE A 44 -3.24 15.01 -7.95
N TYR A 45 -2.89 16.10 -7.27
CA TYR A 45 -3.60 16.52 -6.07
C TYR A 45 -5.05 16.88 -6.39
N LYS A 46 -5.30 17.65 -7.45
CA LYS A 46 -6.65 17.96 -7.90
C LYS A 46 -7.42 16.68 -8.24
N TRP A 47 -6.80 15.76 -8.97
CA TRP A 47 -7.38 14.46 -9.32
C TRP A 47 -7.84 13.68 -8.07
N VAL A 48 -6.99 13.55 -7.04
CA VAL A 48 -7.35 12.88 -5.78
C VAL A 48 -8.52 13.57 -5.07
N GLU A 49 -8.58 14.91 -5.08
CA GLU A 49 -9.68 15.63 -4.42
C GLU A 49 -11.01 15.54 -5.19
N THR A 50 -10.98 15.44 -6.52
CA THR A 50 -12.20 15.30 -7.33
C THR A 50 -12.85 13.92 -7.16
N GLY A 51 -12.04 12.85 -7.07
CA GLY A 51 -12.53 11.49 -6.82
C GLY A 51 -13.39 10.90 -7.96
N GLU A 52 -13.48 11.55 -9.12
CA GLU A 52 -14.28 11.10 -10.26
C GLU A 52 -13.68 9.84 -10.91
N GLU A 53 -12.36 9.76 -10.96
CA GLU A 53 -11.60 8.64 -11.50
C GLU A 53 -10.88 7.87 -10.39
N LYS A 54 -10.86 6.53 -10.50
CA LYS A 54 -10.29 5.64 -9.46
C LYS A 54 -8.82 5.27 -9.70
N ILE A 55 -8.34 5.44 -10.92
CA ILE A 55 -6.99 5.06 -11.35
C ILE A 55 -6.41 6.20 -12.18
N LEU A 56 -5.21 6.65 -11.80
CA LEU A 56 -4.44 7.58 -12.62
C LEU A 56 -3.29 6.82 -13.30
N PHE A 57 -3.22 6.92 -14.63
CA PHE A 57 -2.10 6.39 -15.40
C PHE A 57 -1.09 7.50 -15.68
N LEU A 58 0.16 7.28 -15.28
CA LEU A 58 1.28 8.19 -15.53
C LEU A 58 2.22 7.58 -16.56
N ASP A 59 2.16 8.07 -17.79
CA ASP A 59 3.05 7.66 -18.87
C ASP A 59 4.32 8.53 -18.93
N GLY A 60 5.31 8.05 -19.68
CA GLY A 60 6.56 8.78 -19.89
C GLY A 60 7.78 7.86 -19.92
N PRO A 61 8.95 8.39 -20.33
CA PRO A 61 10.13 7.58 -20.56
C PRO A 61 10.69 6.91 -19.29
N ALA A 62 11.48 5.85 -19.48
CA ALA A 62 12.26 5.26 -18.39
C ALA A 62 13.19 6.33 -17.79
N GLY A 63 13.43 6.28 -16.48
CA GLY A 63 14.22 7.30 -15.79
C GLY A 63 13.53 8.66 -15.59
N ALA A 64 12.33 8.87 -16.16
CA ALA A 64 11.57 10.11 -15.99
C ALA A 64 10.96 10.26 -14.59
N GLY A 65 11.50 9.66 -13.53
CA GLY A 65 11.13 9.95 -12.14
C GLY A 65 9.69 9.65 -11.73
N LYS A 66 8.95 8.79 -12.45
CA LYS A 66 7.54 8.43 -12.13
C LYS A 66 7.41 7.84 -10.72
N THR A 67 8.32 6.94 -10.34
CA THR A 67 8.36 6.37 -8.98
C THR A 67 8.62 7.44 -7.91
N ALA A 68 9.47 8.42 -8.19
CA ALA A 68 9.74 9.54 -7.27
C ALA A 68 8.52 10.45 -7.11
N LEU A 69 7.73 10.62 -8.16
CA LEU A 69 6.47 11.35 -8.11
C LEU A 69 5.44 10.61 -7.24
N ALA A 70 5.21 9.32 -7.49
CA ALA A 70 4.32 8.49 -6.67
C ALA A 70 4.76 8.44 -5.19
N GLN A 71 6.07 8.37 -4.93
CA GLN A 71 6.64 8.47 -3.59
C GLN A 71 6.30 9.82 -2.93
N THR A 72 6.48 10.93 -3.66
CA THR A 72 6.16 12.28 -3.16
C THR A 72 4.68 12.41 -2.81
N VAL A 73 3.78 11.86 -3.64
CA VAL A 73 2.34 11.84 -3.40
C VAL A 73 2.01 11.03 -2.14
N ALA A 74 2.56 9.82 -2.01
CA ALA A 74 2.36 8.98 -0.83
C ALA A 74 2.81 9.67 0.47
N GLU A 75 4.00 10.28 0.48
CA GLU A 75 4.52 11.04 1.62
C GLU A 75 3.61 12.24 1.98
N SER A 76 3.12 12.97 0.98
CA SER A 76 2.22 14.11 1.15
C SER A 76 0.89 13.68 1.81
N TYR A 77 0.25 12.63 1.28
CA TYR A 77 -1.02 12.13 1.83
C TYR A 77 -0.86 11.40 3.17
N SER A 78 0.30 10.78 3.44
CA SER A 78 0.62 10.24 4.75
C SER A 78 0.69 11.35 5.81
N LYS A 79 1.39 12.46 5.53
CA LYS A 79 1.45 13.64 6.42
C LYS A 79 0.06 14.24 6.69
N LYS A 80 -0.83 14.21 5.70
CA LYS A 80 -2.23 14.64 5.83
C LYS A 80 -3.14 13.61 6.52
N LYS A 81 -2.63 12.44 6.93
CA LYS A 81 -3.41 11.30 7.47
C LYS A 81 -4.51 10.79 6.53
N ARG A 82 -4.31 10.97 5.22
CA ARG A 82 -5.25 10.61 4.15
C ARG A 82 -4.74 9.49 3.24
N LEU A 83 -3.54 8.96 3.49
CA LEU A 83 -3.04 7.75 2.85
C LEU A 83 -3.49 6.52 3.65
N LEU A 84 -4.36 5.69 3.06
CA LEU A 84 -4.79 4.43 3.69
C LEU A 84 -3.71 3.35 3.64
N ALA A 85 -3.08 3.19 2.48
CA ALA A 85 -2.04 2.20 2.24
C ALA A 85 -1.21 2.57 1.00
N SER A 86 -0.02 1.98 0.87
CA SER A 86 0.85 2.11 -0.30
C SER A 86 1.51 0.77 -0.63
N TYR A 87 1.83 0.58 -1.90
CA TYR A 87 2.63 -0.55 -2.35
C TYR A 87 3.38 -0.15 -3.61
N PHE A 88 4.69 -0.38 -3.63
CA PHE A 88 5.55 -0.14 -4.79
C PHE A 88 6.10 -1.45 -5.30
N PHE A 89 5.73 -1.81 -6.53
CA PHE A 89 6.39 -2.90 -7.22
C PHE A 89 7.82 -2.52 -7.58
N LEU A 90 8.75 -3.45 -7.36
CA LEU A 90 10.16 -3.25 -7.67
C LEU A 90 10.65 -4.41 -8.55
N GLN A 91 11.01 -4.08 -9.79
CA GLN A 91 11.57 -5.05 -10.73
C GLN A 91 12.88 -5.63 -10.16
N GLY A 92 13.02 -6.96 -10.24
CA GLY A 92 14.20 -7.68 -9.74
C GLY A 92 14.19 -7.98 -8.23
N SER A 93 13.17 -7.54 -7.48
CA SER A 93 12.96 -7.94 -6.10
C SER A 93 11.92 -9.05 -6.02
N PRO A 94 12.29 -10.31 -5.66
CA PRO A 94 11.34 -11.42 -5.60
C PRO A 94 10.17 -11.18 -4.63
N SER A 95 10.38 -10.38 -3.57
CA SER A 95 9.36 -10.06 -2.58
C SER A 95 8.46 -8.89 -2.97
N GLN A 96 8.77 -8.15 -4.04
CA GLN A 96 8.06 -6.93 -4.46
C GLN A 96 7.68 -6.93 -5.95
N ASN A 97 7.94 -8.02 -6.67
CA ASN A 97 7.65 -8.14 -8.10
C ASN A 97 6.54 -9.17 -8.38
N THR A 98 5.79 -9.53 -7.36
CA THR A 98 4.72 -10.53 -7.43
C THR A 98 3.46 -9.98 -6.76
N ILE A 99 2.29 -10.49 -7.14
CA ILE A 99 0.99 -9.96 -6.67
C ILE A 99 0.60 -10.53 -5.30
N GLU A 100 1.16 -11.69 -4.96
CA GLU A 100 0.87 -12.48 -3.77
C GLU A 100 0.94 -11.66 -2.47
N PRO A 101 2.00 -10.85 -2.21
CA PRO A 101 2.05 -10.03 -1.00
C PRO A 101 1.26 -8.73 -1.11
N LEU A 102 0.73 -8.32 -2.28
CA LEU A 102 0.07 -7.02 -2.45
C LEU A 102 -1.11 -6.85 -1.48
N ILE A 103 -2.11 -7.74 -1.57
CA ILE A 103 -3.34 -7.60 -0.78
C ILE A 103 -3.08 -7.81 0.72
N PRO A 104 -2.26 -8.79 1.17
CA PRO A 104 -1.84 -8.87 2.57
C PRO A 104 -1.17 -7.58 3.07
N THR A 105 -0.27 -6.98 2.28
CA THR A 105 0.44 -5.74 2.67
C THR A 105 -0.50 -4.55 2.80
N ILE A 106 -1.45 -4.39 1.87
CA ILE A 106 -2.50 -3.35 1.96
C ILE A 106 -3.38 -3.61 3.18
N THR A 107 -3.80 -4.85 3.39
CA THR A 107 -4.63 -5.26 4.55
C THR A 107 -3.91 -4.95 5.87
N TYR A 108 -2.61 -5.26 5.97
CA TYR A 108 -1.80 -4.96 7.16
C TYR A 108 -1.78 -3.46 7.46
N GLN A 109 -1.54 -2.62 6.45
CA GLN A 109 -1.58 -1.15 6.59
C GLN A 109 -2.97 -0.66 7.06
N ILE A 110 -4.06 -1.21 6.53
CA ILE A 110 -5.43 -0.88 6.97
C ILE A 110 -5.64 -1.19 8.46
N THR A 111 -5.08 -2.30 8.97
CA THR A 111 -5.19 -2.62 10.41
C THR A 111 -4.48 -1.59 11.30
N SER A 112 -3.45 -0.92 10.79
CA SER A 112 -2.75 0.15 11.52
C SER A 112 -3.52 1.47 11.49
N TYR A 113 -4.40 1.67 10.49
CA TYR A 113 -5.19 2.89 10.34
C TYR A 113 -6.45 2.92 11.20
N SER A 114 -7.12 1.77 11.42
CA SER A 114 -8.39 1.70 12.16
C SER A 114 -8.44 0.49 13.09
N SER A 115 -8.66 0.73 14.39
CA SER A 115 -8.82 -0.31 15.42
C SER A 115 -10.05 -1.21 15.16
N GLN A 116 -11.11 -0.65 14.58
CA GLN A 116 -12.29 -1.41 14.18
C GLN A 116 -11.97 -2.38 13.03
N ASN A 117 -11.26 -1.91 12.00
CA ASN A 117 -10.83 -2.74 10.88
C ASN A 117 -9.85 -3.81 11.36
N GLN A 118 -8.92 -3.45 12.24
CA GLN A 118 -8.01 -4.39 12.87
C GLN A 118 -8.77 -5.53 13.56
N LYS A 119 -9.80 -5.23 14.35
CA LYS A 119 -10.60 -6.27 15.03
C LYS A 119 -11.31 -7.19 14.02
N LYS A 120 -11.93 -6.63 12.98
CA LYS A 120 -12.62 -7.39 11.93
C LYS A 120 -11.67 -8.32 11.18
N ILE A 121 -10.58 -7.77 10.64
CA ILE A 121 -9.56 -8.51 9.88
C ILE A 121 -8.95 -9.62 10.73
N LYS A 122 -8.59 -9.32 11.99
CA LYS A 122 -8.07 -10.34 12.91
C LYS A 122 -9.05 -11.48 13.14
N ASN A 123 -10.35 -11.21 13.25
CA ASN A 123 -11.35 -12.26 13.43
C ASN A 123 -11.46 -13.14 12.19
N LYS A 124 -11.45 -12.55 10.99
CA LYS A 124 -11.48 -13.30 9.73
C LYS A 124 -10.27 -14.21 9.57
N ILE A 125 -9.06 -13.68 9.78
CA ILE A 125 -7.81 -14.46 9.70
C ILE A 125 -7.76 -15.56 10.76
N LYS A 126 -8.30 -15.34 11.96
CA LYS A 126 -8.37 -16.40 12.98
C LYS A 126 -9.31 -17.53 12.58
N HIS A 127 -10.43 -17.18 11.95
CA HIS A 127 -11.43 -18.14 11.54
C HIS A 127 -10.94 -18.95 10.33
N ASP A 128 -10.33 -18.27 9.35
CA ASP A 128 -9.76 -18.89 8.16
C ASP A 128 -8.39 -18.27 7.82
N PRO A 129 -7.29 -18.85 8.35
CA PRO A 129 -5.94 -18.40 8.03
C PRO A 129 -5.57 -18.55 6.55
N SER A 130 -6.22 -19.48 5.83
CA SER A 130 -5.95 -19.72 4.41
C SER A 130 -6.33 -18.52 3.54
N LEU A 131 -7.12 -17.57 4.05
CA LEU A 131 -7.41 -16.30 3.38
C LEU A 131 -6.14 -15.62 2.87
N LEU A 132 -5.01 -15.70 3.60
CA LEU A 132 -3.74 -15.09 3.22
C LEU A 132 -3.05 -15.76 2.02
N THR A 133 -3.52 -16.93 1.59
CA THR A 133 -3.00 -17.65 0.41
C THR A 133 -4.07 -17.88 -0.66
N LYS A 134 -5.28 -17.33 -0.50
CA LYS A 134 -6.32 -17.36 -1.55
C LYS A 134 -5.98 -16.37 -2.68
N SER A 135 -6.71 -16.48 -3.78
CA SER A 135 -6.55 -15.57 -4.91
C SER A 135 -6.76 -14.10 -4.51
N PRO A 136 -6.12 -13.14 -5.19
CA PRO A 136 -6.22 -11.71 -4.86
C PRO A 136 -7.68 -11.19 -4.78
N ASN A 137 -8.56 -11.65 -5.67
CA ASN A 137 -9.97 -11.24 -5.67
C ASN A 137 -10.67 -11.68 -4.38
N VAL A 138 -10.47 -12.92 -3.94
CA VAL A 138 -11.04 -13.42 -2.68
C VAL A 138 -10.46 -12.67 -1.49
N GLN A 139 -9.17 -12.34 -1.51
CA GLN A 139 -8.56 -11.53 -0.47
C GLN A 139 -9.14 -10.12 -0.40
N VAL A 140 -9.37 -9.46 -1.53
CA VAL A 140 -10.00 -8.13 -1.57
C VAL A 140 -11.42 -8.19 -0.99
N ASP A 141 -12.23 -9.14 -1.46
CA ASP A 141 -13.61 -9.28 -1.01
C ASP A 141 -13.69 -9.57 0.49
N GLU A 142 -12.88 -10.50 0.98
CA GLU A 142 -12.94 -10.95 2.37
C GLU A 142 -12.18 -10.05 3.34
N LEU A 143 -11.08 -9.41 2.96
CA LEU A 143 -10.24 -8.67 3.91
C LEU A 143 -10.39 -7.14 3.81
N ILE A 144 -10.87 -6.62 2.68
CA ILE A 144 -10.95 -5.18 2.43
C ILE A 144 -12.40 -4.69 2.31
N LEU A 145 -13.26 -5.39 1.56
CA LEU A 145 -14.62 -4.90 1.25
C LEU A 145 -15.67 -5.29 2.30
N LYS A 146 -15.62 -6.51 2.85
CA LYS A 146 -16.57 -7.02 3.86
C LYS A 146 -16.11 -6.71 5.29
#